data_AF-A0A8C9GDV1-F1
#
_entry.id   AF-A0A8C9GDV1-F1
#
_cell.length_a   1.000
_cell.length_b   1.000
_cell.length_c   1.000
_cell.angle_alpha   90.00
_cell.angle_beta   90.00
_cell.angle_gamma   90.00
#
_symmetry.space_group_name_H-M   'P 1'
#
loop_
_entity.id
_entity.type
_entity.pdbx_description
1 polymer ?
#
loop_
_entity_poly.entity_id
_entity_poly.type
_entity_poly.pdbx_seq_one_letter_code
_entity_poly.pdbx_strand_id
1 'polypeptide(L)'
;GQMQLMPTLETAMQWKLPLLVGLIVLGTHVCSCKFVDIDKNSKDFASAVEYAVFQFNEDQEDEFAYKFLQVHRSQRKRLTLIYLMDLEMGRTVCKKHDEDIDNCPLQEGTEEKMVRCTFIVDVRSWFSQFSLLNSTCVERRW
;
A
#
# COMPACT_ATOMS: atom_id res chain seq x y z
N GLY A 1 -42.67 -31.58 -70.35
CA GLY A 1 -43.25 -31.63 -68.98
C GLY A 1 -42.84 -30.36 -68.26
N GLN A 2 -43.77 -29.77 -67.52
CA GLN A 2 -43.85 -28.42 -66.96
C GLN A 2 -42.56 -27.69 -66.53
N MET A 3 -42.56 -26.40 -66.90
CA MET A 3 -41.88 -25.27 -66.26
C MET A 3 -42.66 -24.82 -65.03
N GLN A 4 -41.99 -24.60 -63.89
CA GLN A 4 -42.46 -23.81 -62.73
C GLN A 4 -41.22 -23.43 -61.89
N LEU A 5 -40.74 -22.19 -62.03
CA LEU A 5 -40.98 -21.00 -61.19
C LEU A 5 -40.05 -20.92 -59.97
N MET A 6 -39.06 -20.02 -60.03
CA MET A 6 -38.32 -19.51 -58.87
C MET A 6 -39.23 -18.60 -58.04
N PRO A 7 -39.20 -18.67 -56.69
CA PRO A 7 -39.51 -17.51 -55.85
C PRO A 7 -38.22 -16.84 -55.36
N THR A 8 -38.29 -15.53 -55.38
CA THR A 8 -37.30 -14.53 -55.00
C THR A 8 -36.96 -14.51 -53.51
N LEU A 9 -35.74 -14.03 -53.26
CA LEU A 9 -35.15 -13.49 -52.04
C LEU A 9 -36.14 -12.94 -51.00
N GLU A 10 -36.14 -13.53 -49.80
CA GLU A 10 -36.55 -12.85 -48.56
C GLU A 10 -35.43 -13.01 -47.54
N THR A 11 -34.99 -11.87 -47.00
CA THR A 11 -33.85 -11.71 -46.11
C THR A 11 -34.20 -12.23 -44.73
N ALA A 12 -33.44 -13.18 -44.19
CA ALA A 12 -33.50 -13.52 -42.77
C ALA A 12 -32.08 -13.67 -42.23
N MET A 13 -31.49 -12.52 -41.92
CA MET A 13 -30.32 -12.37 -41.06
C MET A 13 -30.64 -13.05 -39.71
N GLN A 14 -30.26 -14.31 -39.56
CA GLN A 14 -30.48 -15.07 -38.33
C GLN A 14 -29.58 -14.50 -37.24
N TRP A 15 -30.16 -13.68 -36.37
CA TRP A 15 -29.53 -12.88 -35.32
C TRP A 15 -28.87 -13.68 -34.18
N LYS A 16 -28.31 -14.87 -34.42
CA LYS A 16 -27.74 -15.73 -33.37
C LYS A 16 -26.38 -15.25 -32.82
N LEU A 17 -26.22 -13.95 -32.60
CA LEU A 17 -25.30 -13.41 -31.61
C LEU A 17 -25.99 -12.34 -30.75
N PRO A 18 -26.71 -12.73 -29.68
CA PRO A 18 -26.94 -11.78 -28.60
C PRO A 18 -26.71 -12.39 -27.21
N LEU A 19 -25.90 -13.45 -27.09
CA LEU A 19 -25.62 -14.07 -25.77
C LEU A 19 -24.18 -13.91 -25.26
N LEU A 20 -23.24 -13.42 -26.07
CA LEU A 20 -21.86 -13.18 -25.57
C LEU A 20 -21.62 -11.76 -25.04
N VAL A 21 -22.51 -10.80 -25.32
CA VAL A 21 -22.37 -9.42 -24.81
C VAL A 21 -22.83 -9.30 -23.35
N GLY A 22 -23.71 -10.20 -22.88
CA GLY A 22 -24.25 -10.18 -21.52
C GLY A 22 -23.25 -10.53 -20.42
N LEU A 23 -22.12 -11.18 -20.75
CA LEU A 23 -21.10 -11.54 -19.75
C LEU A 23 -20.15 -10.38 -19.40
N ILE A 24 -20.13 -9.30 -20.17
CA ILE A 24 -19.16 -8.20 -19.99
C ILE A 24 -19.59 -7.25 -18.85
N VAL A 25 -20.83 -7.34 -18.36
CA VAL A 25 -21.35 -6.44 -17.29
C VAL A 25 -20.98 -6.89 -15.87
N LEU A 26 -20.37 -8.07 -15.69
CA LEU A 26 -19.88 -8.53 -14.38
C LEU A 26 -18.47 -8.01 -14.03
N GLY A 27 -17.82 -7.30 -14.95
CA GLY A 27 -16.57 -6.58 -14.72
C GLY A 27 -16.79 -5.26 -14.00
N THR A 28 -17.49 -5.25 -12.87
CA THR A 28 -17.28 -4.15 -11.92
C THR A 28 -15.86 -4.32 -11.41
N HIS A 29 -14.93 -3.57 -12.01
CA HIS A 29 -13.60 -3.40 -11.46
C HIS A 29 -13.79 -2.93 -10.01
N VAL A 30 -13.68 -3.85 -9.05
CA VAL A 30 -13.55 -3.51 -7.64
C VAL A 30 -12.18 -2.86 -7.53
N CYS A 31 -12.10 -1.58 -7.91
CA CYS A 31 -10.93 -0.75 -7.74
C CYS A 31 -10.65 -0.79 -6.24
N SER A 32 -9.62 -1.54 -5.85
CA SER A 32 -9.06 -1.53 -4.50
C SER A 32 -8.50 -0.14 -4.14
N CYS A 33 -8.71 0.89 -4.96
CA CYS A 33 -8.07 2.19 -4.95
C CYS A 33 -8.37 3.07 -3.72
N LYS A 34 -9.29 2.65 -2.85
CA LYS A 34 -9.63 3.40 -1.63
C LYS A 34 -8.85 2.87 -0.43
N PHE A 35 -8.15 3.78 0.24
CA PHE A 35 -7.66 3.57 1.60
C PHE A 35 -8.80 3.70 2.60
N VAL A 36 -8.79 2.84 3.60
CA VAL A 36 -9.75 2.84 4.72
C VAL A 36 -8.99 2.79 6.03
N ASP A 37 -9.48 3.50 7.04
CA ASP A 37 -8.90 3.47 8.38
C ASP A 37 -8.96 2.06 8.97
N ILE A 38 -7.93 1.71 9.71
CA ILE A 38 -7.80 0.43 10.40
C ILE A 38 -7.31 0.64 11.83
N ASP A 39 -7.52 -0.38 12.66
CA ASP A 39 -6.90 -0.44 13.97
C ASP A 39 -5.37 -0.53 13.84
N LYS A 40 -4.69 0.45 14.44
CA LYS A 40 -3.23 0.52 14.52
C LYS A 40 -2.61 -0.63 15.35
N ASN A 41 -3.41 -1.36 16.13
CA ASN A 41 -2.94 -2.50 16.91
C ASN A 41 -3.00 -3.83 16.13
N SER A 42 -3.41 -3.81 14.85
CA SER A 42 -3.39 -5.02 14.04
C SER A 42 -1.96 -5.49 13.78
N LYS A 43 -1.73 -6.81 13.89
CA LYS A 43 -0.39 -7.41 13.79
C LYS A 43 0.32 -7.07 12.49
N ASP A 44 -0.37 -7.23 11.35
CA ASP A 44 0.20 -6.93 10.04
C ASP A 44 0.58 -5.45 9.89
N PHE A 45 -0.20 -4.53 10.50
CA PHE A 45 0.13 -3.11 10.49
C PHE A 45 1.36 -2.81 11.36
N ALA A 46 1.44 -3.40 12.56
CA ALA A 46 2.60 -3.27 13.42
C ALA A 46 3.88 -3.76 12.73
N SER A 47 3.84 -4.92 12.07
CA SER A 47 4.98 -5.42 11.28
C SER A 47 5.31 -4.51 10.09
N ALA A 48 4.31 -3.89 9.45
CA ALA A 48 4.57 -2.90 8.41
C ALA A 48 5.27 -1.63 8.96
N VAL A 49 4.90 -1.19 10.17
CA VAL A 49 5.55 -0.07 10.86
C VAL A 49 7.01 -0.40 11.17
N GLU A 50 7.27 -1.55 11.78
CA GLU A 50 8.63 -2.03 12.08
C GLU A 50 9.48 -2.08 10.81
N TYR A 51 8.96 -2.66 9.74
CA TYR A 51 9.65 -2.71 8.45
C TYR A 51 9.94 -1.32 7.89
N ALA A 52 8.98 -0.39 7.94
CA ALA A 52 9.18 0.98 7.43
C ALA A 52 10.25 1.74 8.22
N VAL A 53 10.26 1.60 9.54
CA VAL A 53 11.27 2.23 10.42
C VAL A 53 12.65 1.64 10.13
N PHE A 54 12.75 0.33 9.97
CA PHE A 54 13.99 -0.35 9.58
C PHE A 54 14.51 0.18 8.23
N GLN A 55 13.66 0.17 7.19
CA GLN A 55 14.05 0.68 5.86
C GLN A 55 14.47 2.15 5.90
N PHE A 56 13.75 2.98 6.66
CA PHE A 56 14.13 4.38 6.84
C PHE A 56 15.54 4.51 7.42
N ASN A 57 15.87 3.75 8.47
CA ASN A 57 17.20 3.79 9.07
C ASN A 57 18.30 3.36 8.10
N GLU A 58 18.09 2.28 7.35
CA GLU A 58 19.06 1.81 6.35
C GLU A 58 19.29 2.85 5.24
N ASP A 59 18.23 3.52 4.78
CA ASP A 59 18.29 4.48 3.66
C ASP A 59 18.79 5.88 4.07
N GLN A 60 18.62 6.28 5.34
CA GLN A 60 19.08 7.60 5.79
C GLN A 60 20.62 7.70 5.77
N GLU A 61 21.17 8.91 5.64
CA GLU A 61 22.63 9.12 5.74
C GLU A 61 23.12 9.37 7.19
N ASP A 62 22.23 9.81 8.09
CA ASP A 62 22.57 10.12 9.50
C ASP A 62 23.24 8.91 10.18
N GLU A 63 24.26 9.06 11.03
CA GLU A 63 24.89 7.89 11.67
C GLU A 63 24.01 7.29 12.78
N PHE A 64 23.12 8.11 13.34
CA PHE A 64 22.26 7.74 14.44
C PHE A 64 20.98 7.08 13.97
N ALA A 65 20.50 6.13 14.76
CA ALA A 65 19.22 5.48 14.53
C ALA A 65 18.06 6.44 14.87
N TYR A 66 16.97 6.32 14.12
CA TYR A 66 15.68 6.92 14.42
C TYR A 66 14.73 5.85 14.93
N LYS A 67 14.05 6.13 16.04
CA LYS A 67 13.04 5.25 16.60
C LYS A 67 11.63 5.75 16.34
N PHE A 68 10.70 4.81 16.27
CA PHE A 68 9.28 5.10 16.18
C PHE A 68 8.75 5.76 17.45
N LEU A 69 7.91 6.79 17.29
CA LEU A 69 7.26 7.51 18.40
C LEU A 69 5.74 7.41 18.34
N GLN A 70 5.15 7.72 17.19
CA GLN A 70 3.69 7.84 17.08
C GLN A 70 3.16 7.53 15.67
N VAL A 71 2.01 6.87 15.61
CA VAL A 71 1.19 6.75 14.39
C VAL A 71 0.20 7.91 14.33
N HIS A 72 0.26 8.70 13.26
CA HIS A 72 -0.70 9.75 12.94
C HIS A 72 -1.78 9.28 11.95
N ARG A 73 -1.44 8.31 11.09
CA ARG A 73 -2.38 7.71 10.13
C ARG A 73 -2.17 6.20 10.07
N SER A 74 -3.26 5.44 10.15
CA SER A 74 -3.29 3.98 10.03
C SER A 74 -4.37 3.56 9.04
N GLN A 75 -4.00 3.43 7.77
CA GLN A 75 -4.91 3.06 6.70
C GLN A 75 -4.40 1.85 5.93
N ARG A 76 -5.33 1.09 5.34
CA ARG A 76 -5.00 0.09 4.32
C ARG A 76 -5.83 0.26 3.07
N LYS A 77 -5.25 -0.12 1.94
CA LYS A 77 -5.94 -0.21 0.66
C LYS A 77 -6.92 -1.39 0.71
N ARG A 78 -8.19 -1.15 0.35
CA ARG A 78 -9.31 -2.08 0.57
C ARG A 78 -9.04 -3.47 -0.01
N LEU A 79 -9.27 -4.53 0.77
CA LEU A 79 -9.04 -5.94 0.39
C LEU A 79 -7.57 -6.29 0.07
N THR A 80 -6.61 -5.49 0.53
CA THR A 80 -5.17 -5.77 0.40
C THR A 80 -4.48 -5.60 1.75
N LEU A 81 -3.20 -5.96 1.80
CA LEU A 81 -2.29 -5.67 2.90
C LEU A 81 -1.28 -4.57 2.51
N ILE A 82 -1.73 -3.62 1.69
CA ILE A 82 -0.98 -2.41 1.38
C ILE A 82 -1.42 -1.33 2.36
N TYR A 83 -0.48 -0.90 3.20
CA TYR A 83 -0.70 0.08 4.25
C TYR A 83 -0.25 1.46 3.80
N LEU A 84 -1.01 2.47 4.20
CA LEU A 84 -0.63 3.88 4.13
C LEU A 84 -0.58 4.40 5.55
N MET A 85 0.59 4.86 5.96
CA MET A 85 0.83 5.25 7.35
C MET A 85 1.63 6.53 7.42
N ASP A 86 1.29 7.36 8.41
CA ASP A 86 2.07 8.53 8.79
C ASP A 86 2.69 8.27 10.14
N LEU A 87 4.01 8.24 10.19
CA LEU A 87 4.79 7.92 11.37
C LEU A 87 5.59 9.14 11.80
N GLU A 88 5.61 9.39 13.10
CA GLU A 88 6.56 10.29 13.75
C GLU A 88 7.69 9.46 14.32
N MET A 89 8.92 9.89 14.01
CA MET A 89 10.15 9.23 14.45
C MET A 89 11.12 10.26 14.99
N GLY A 90 11.95 9.87 15.96
CA GLY A 90 12.92 10.75 16.60
C GLY A 90 14.31 10.16 16.56
N ARG A 91 15.32 11.02 16.37
CA ARG A 91 16.73 10.64 16.40
C ARG A 91 17.14 10.22 17.80
N THR A 92 17.89 9.13 17.87
CA THR A 92 18.35 8.53 19.12
C THR A 92 19.84 8.76 19.33
N VAL A 93 20.33 8.44 20.53
CA VAL A 93 21.77 8.44 20.83
C VAL A 93 22.50 7.21 20.28
N CYS A 94 21.77 6.18 19.84
CA CYS A 94 22.32 4.93 19.33
C CYS A 94 22.65 5.02 17.85
N LYS A 95 23.60 4.21 17.39
CA LYS A 95 23.92 4.02 15.97
C LYS A 95 22.97 3.01 15.33
N LYS A 96 22.86 3.03 13.99
CA LYS A 96 21.91 2.21 13.20
C LYS A 96 21.95 0.70 13.39
N HIS A 97 23.02 0.17 13.95
CA HIS A 97 23.21 -1.27 14.16
C HIS A 97 23.51 -1.61 15.62
N ASP A 98 23.25 -0.67 16.53
CA ASP A 98 23.22 -0.99 17.94
C ASP A 98 22.00 -1.89 18.23
N GLU A 99 22.14 -2.76 19.22
CA GLU A 99 21.02 -3.59 19.65
C GLU A 99 19.94 -2.73 20.33
N ASP A 100 18.68 -3.11 20.15
CA ASP A 100 17.54 -2.55 20.90
C ASP A 100 17.29 -1.03 20.70
N ILE A 101 17.19 -0.61 19.44
CA ILE A 101 16.89 0.79 19.06
C ILE A 101 15.56 1.29 19.66
N ASP A 102 14.57 0.42 19.87
CA ASP A 102 13.26 0.80 20.41
C ASP A 102 13.36 1.36 21.84
N ASN A 103 14.24 0.78 22.66
CA ASN A 103 14.52 1.24 24.01
C ASN A 103 15.59 2.34 24.07
N CYS A 104 16.21 2.70 22.93
CA CYS A 104 17.22 3.74 22.89
C CYS A 104 16.64 5.12 23.26
N PRO A 105 17.35 5.93 24.08
CA PRO A 105 16.95 7.30 24.37
C PRO A 105 16.98 8.21 23.14
N LEU A 106 16.06 9.17 23.10
CA LEU A 106 16.12 10.27 22.12
C LEU A 106 17.28 11.21 22.45
N GLN A 107 17.80 11.87 21.41
CA GLN A 107 18.71 13.00 21.61
C GLN A 107 17.93 14.24 22.04
N GLU A 108 18.57 15.07 22.86
CA GLU A 108 18.01 16.29 23.43
C GLU A 108 18.86 17.51 23.09
N GLY A 109 18.26 18.70 23.13
CA GLY A 109 18.96 19.97 22.93
C GLY A 109 19.23 20.28 21.46
N THR A 110 20.42 20.77 21.13
CA THR A 110 20.77 21.22 19.77
C THR A 110 20.83 20.08 18.74
N GLU A 111 20.88 18.84 19.23
CA GLU A 111 20.96 17.62 18.43
C GLU A 111 19.62 16.90 18.30
N GLU A 112 18.56 17.42 18.92
CA GLU A 112 17.22 16.86 18.77
C GLU A 112 16.76 16.98 17.31
N LYS A 113 16.33 15.85 16.74
CA LYS A 113 15.71 15.81 15.41
C LYS A 113 14.51 14.90 15.43
N MET A 114 13.41 15.40 14.87
CA MET A 114 12.19 14.64 14.64
C MET A 114 11.80 14.71 13.17
N VAL A 115 11.24 13.62 12.67
CA VAL A 115 10.74 13.54 11.30
C VAL A 115 9.31 13.03 11.30
N ARG A 116 8.52 13.52 10.35
CA ARG A 116 7.25 12.89 9.99
C ARG A 116 7.36 12.32 8.60
N CYS A 117 7.05 11.03 8.50
CA CYS A 117 7.16 10.30 7.26
C CYS A 117 5.81 9.69 6.88
N THR A 118 5.47 9.80 5.60
CA THR A 118 4.41 9.03 4.96
C THR A 118 5.04 7.83 4.27
N PHE A 119 4.56 6.64 4.63
CA PHE A 119 4.99 5.38 4.03
C PHE A 119 3.82 4.67 3.35
N ILE A 120 4.13 3.99 2.24
CA ILE A 120 3.27 2.98 1.65
C ILE A 120 4.03 1.66 1.64
N VAL A 121 3.50 0.65 2.33
CA VAL A 121 4.15 -0.67 2.47
C VAL A 121 3.20 -1.77 2.02
N ASP A 122 3.66 -2.64 1.13
CA ASP A 122 2.99 -3.89 0.76
C ASP A 122 3.49 -5.04 1.64
N VAL A 123 2.58 -5.70 2.35
CA VAL A 123 2.88 -6.88 3.16
C VAL A 123 2.37 -8.12 2.44
N ARG A 124 3.27 -9.05 2.15
CA ARG A 124 2.96 -10.34 1.54
C ARG A 124 3.09 -11.45 2.59
N SER A 125 2.10 -11.53 3.48
CA SER A 125 2.15 -12.43 4.65
C SER A 125 2.38 -13.90 4.29
N TRP A 126 1.88 -14.39 3.14
CA TRP A 126 2.13 -15.77 2.70
C TRP A 126 3.59 -16.07 2.36
N PHE A 127 4.37 -15.05 2.01
CA PHE A 127 5.78 -15.17 1.61
C PHE A 127 6.71 -14.51 2.63
N SER A 128 6.19 -14.05 3.77
CA SER A 128 6.93 -13.28 4.80
C SER A 128 7.76 -12.14 4.19
N GLN A 129 7.22 -11.50 3.15
CA GLN A 129 7.92 -10.48 2.39
C GLN A 129 7.24 -9.12 2.57
N PHE A 130 8.06 -8.08 2.65
CA PHE A 130 7.63 -6.69 2.72
C PHE A 130 8.19 -5.93 1.51
N SER A 131 7.50 -4.90 1.08
CA SER A 131 8.00 -4.00 0.03
C SER A 131 7.62 -2.56 0.33
N LEU A 132 8.63 -1.71 0.40
CA LEU A 132 8.44 -0.26 0.49
C LEU A 132 8.05 0.28 -0.88
N LEU A 133 6.80 0.73 -1.02
CA LEU A 133 6.28 1.28 -2.27
C LEU A 133 6.49 2.79 -2.37
N ASN A 134 6.48 3.48 -1.23
CA ASN A 134 6.74 4.91 -1.14
C ASN A 134 7.24 5.27 0.26
N SER A 135 8.19 6.21 0.33
CA SER A 135 8.65 6.86 1.55
C SER A 135 8.84 8.35 1.26
N THR A 136 8.16 9.20 2.00
CA THR A 136 8.33 10.65 1.91
C THR A 136 8.41 11.22 3.32
N CYS A 137 9.48 11.95 3.63
CA CYS A 137 9.74 12.45 4.98
C CYS A 137 9.95 13.96 5.00
N VAL A 138 9.52 14.59 6.09
CA VAL A 138 9.80 16.00 6.39
C VAL A 138 10.37 16.12 7.80
N GLU A 139 11.46 16.87 7.92
CA GLU A 139 12.02 17.24 9.22
C GLU A 139 11.06 18.19 9.95
N ARG A 140 10.84 17.94 11.24
CA ARG A 140 10.12 18.83 12.15
C ARG A 140 11.15 19.71 12.84
N ARG A 141 11.07 21.02 12.61
CA ARG A 141 11.72 22.02 13.46
C ARG A 141 10.68 22.53 14.44
N TRP A 142 11.02 22.49 15.73
CA TRP A 142 10.27 23.18 16.77
C TRP A 142 10.57 24.67 16.74
#